data_AF-A0A948SCF3-F1
#
_entry.id   AF-A0A948SCF3-F1
#
_cell.length_a   1.000
_cell.length_b   1.000
_cell.length_c   1.000
_cell.angle_alpha   90.00
_cell.angle_beta   90.00
_cell.angle_gamma   90.00
#
_symmetry.space_group_name_H-M   'P 1'
#
loop_
_entity.id
_entity.type
_entity.pdbx_description
1 polymer ?
#
loop_
_entity_poly.entity_id
_entity_poly.type
_entity_poly.pdbx_seq_one_letter_code
_entity_poly.pdbx_strand_id
1 'polypeptide(L)'
;MNRLMRIINSPEEQSEVDPLLVWSALALLLIGLIMVYSASIAFAEGSRMFGRNPNYFLIRHAIFLIIGLAAAGLAFQVPTQILQRWSPYLFLGGIVLLALVLIPGLGRDVNGARRWLPLFVVNLQPSELMKLFVVLYAADFTVRKMNVMHSLK
;
A
#
# COMPACT_ATOMS: atom_id res chain seq x y z
N MET A 1 -41.50 -27.26 5.79
CA MET A 1 -40.10 -27.71 5.58
C MET A 1 -39.37 -26.93 4.47
N ASN A 2 -39.97 -26.67 3.30
CA ASN A 2 -39.25 -26.11 2.15
C ASN A 2 -38.93 -24.60 2.20
N ARG A 3 -39.64 -23.80 3.02
CA ARG A 3 -39.31 -22.37 3.21
C ARG A 3 -38.06 -22.15 4.07
N LEU A 4 -37.82 -23.01 5.06
CA LEU A 4 -36.65 -22.91 5.96
C LEU A 4 -35.36 -23.31 5.23
N MET A 5 -35.42 -24.34 4.37
CA MET A 5 -34.29 -24.71 3.50
C MET A 5 -33.95 -23.63 2.46
N ARG A 6 -34.90 -22.75 2.10
CA ARG A 6 -34.67 -21.65 1.16
C ARG A 6 -33.96 -20.45 1.78
N ILE A 7 -34.06 -20.29 3.11
CA ILE A 7 -33.35 -19.24 3.88
C ILE A 7 -31.89 -19.67 4.13
N ILE A 8 -31.63 -20.98 4.25
CA ILE A 8 -30.27 -21.53 4.41
C ILE A 8 -29.50 -21.56 3.06
N ASN A 9 -30.24 -21.66 1.94
CA ASN A 9 -29.69 -21.66 0.58
C ASN A 9 -29.91 -20.33 -0.16
N SER A 10 -30.14 -19.20 0.52
CA SER A 10 -29.88 -17.93 -0.15
C SER A 10 -28.39 -17.92 -0.44
N PRO A 11 -27.94 -17.84 -1.71
CA PRO A 11 -26.54 -17.55 -1.97
C PRO A 11 -26.28 -16.28 -1.17
N GLU A 12 -25.42 -16.35 -0.15
CA GLU A 12 -24.89 -15.14 0.44
C GLU A 12 -24.48 -14.30 -0.74
N GLU A 13 -25.13 -13.15 -0.90
CA GLU A 13 -24.72 -12.15 -1.86
C GLU A 13 -23.33 -11.77 -1.37
N GLN A 14 -22.32 -12.50 -1.85
CA GLN A 14 -20.94 -12.38 -1.41
C GLN A 14 -20.56 -10.98 -1.82
N SER A 15 -20.72 -10.05 -0.88
CA SER A 15 -20.39 -8.66 -1.08
C SER A 15 -18.95 -8.66 -1.57
N GLU A 16 -18.70 -8.03 -2.71
CA GLU A 16 -17.35 -7.91 -3.28
C GLU A 16 -16.37 -7.23 -2.30
N VAL A 17 -16.92 -6.62 -1.24
CA VAL A 17 -16.20 -5.92 -0.17
C VAL A 17 -16.58 -6.50 1.18
N ASP A 18 -15.59 -6.88 1.98
CA ASP A 18 -15.77 -7.20 3.40
C ASP A 18 -15.88 -5.89 4.23
N PRO A 19 -17.07 -5.54 4.75
CA PRO A 19 -17.25 -4.28 5.49
C PRO A 19 -16.44 -4.24 6.78
N LEU A 20 -16.21 -5.38 7.43
CA LEU A 20 -15.45 -5.45 8.67
C LEU A 20 -13.99 -5.06 8.44
N LEU A 21 -13.40 -5.54 7.34
CA LEU A 21 -12.03 -5.20 6.95
C LEU A 21 -11.91 -3.69 6.65
N VAL A 22 -12.88 -3.14 5.92
CA VAL A 22 -12.90 -1.70 5.56
C VAL A 22 -13.00 -0.84 6.82
N TRP A 23 -13.93 -1.14 7.73
CA TRP A 23 -14.09 -0.39 8.97
C TRP A 23 -12.86 -0.50 9.88
N SER A 24 -12.24 -1.68 9.94
CA SER A 24 -11.01 -1.89 10.71
C SER A 24 -9.85 -1.07 10.15
N ALA A 25 -9.69 -1.04 8.82
CA ALA A 25 -8.66 -0.23 8.16
C ALA A 25 -8.91 1.28 8.37
N LEU A 26 -10.15 1.74 8.27
CA LEU A 26 -10.52 3.14 8.53
C LEU A 26 -10.25 3.54 9.99
N ALA A 27 -10.57 2.67 10.95
CA ALA A 27 -10.28 2.90 12.36
C ALA A 27 -8.76 3.03 12.60
N LEU A 28 -7.94 2.15 12.02
CA LEU A 28 -6.48 2.23 12.11
C LEU A 28 -5.92 3.51 11.49
N LEU A 29 -6.48 3.96 10.35
CA LEU A 29 -6.10 5.22 9.72
C LEU A 29 -6.41 6.43 10.60
N LEU A 30 -7.60 6.46 11.24
CA LEU A 30 -7.98 7.53 12.15
C LEU A 30 -7.10 7.57 13.41
N ILE A 31 -6.80 6.41 13.99
CA ILE A 31 -5.86 6.30 15.12
C ILE A 31 -4.48 6.83 14.70
N GLY A 32 -4.00 6.43 13.52
CA GLY A 32 -2.73 6.93 12.96
C GLY A 32 -2.71 8.45 12.81
N LEU A 33 -3.81 9.05 12.31
CA LEU A 33 -3.95 10.49 12.16
C LEU A 33 -3.89 11.22 13.52
N ILE A 34 -4.57 10.68 14.54
CA ILE A 34 -4.53 11.21 15.92
C ILE A 34 -3.10 11.14 16.47
N MET A 35 -2.40 10.02 16.25
CA MET A 35 -1.02 9.85 16.72
C MET A 35 -0.05 10.83 16.05
N VAL A 36 -0.21 11.09 14.75
CA VAL A 36 0.59 12.10 14.04
C VAL A 36 0.31 13.49 14.59
N TYR A 37 -0.95 13.84 14.86
CA TYR A 37 -1.30 15.14 15.46
C TYR A 37 -0.66 15.31 16.84
N SER A 38 -0.75 14.29 17.70
CA SER A 38 -0.16 14.29 19.04
C SER A 38 1.35 14.50 19.00
N ALA A 39 2.06 13.73 18.17
CA ALA A 39 3.51 13.89 17.99
C ALA A 39 3.89 15.27 17.43
N SER A 40 3.05 15.84 16.56
CA SER A 40 3.30 17.16 15.95
C SER A 40 3.24 18.30 16.98
N ILE A 41 2.29 18.23 17.93
CA ILE A 41 2.20 19.19 19.05
C ILE A 41 3.42 19.07 19.96
N ALA A 42 3.79 17.84 20.34
CA ALA A 42 4.94 17.60 21.19
C ALA A 42 6.25 18.15 20.58
N PHE A 43 6.43 18.02 19.26
CA PHE A 43 7.56 18.61 18.55
C PHE A 43 7.49 20.16 18.46
N ALA A 44 6.30 20.73 18.32
CA ALA A 44 6.09 22.18 18.28
C ALA A 44 6.35 22.84 19.65
N GLU A 45 6.02 22.15 20.75
CA GLU A 45 6.31 22.62 22.12
C GLU A 45 7.79 22.44 22.50
N GLY A 46 8.43 21.35 22.05
CA GLY A 46 9.82 21.03 22.38
C GLY A 46 10.89 21.82 21.61
N SER A 47 10.56 22.40 20.45
CA SER A 47 11.53 23.07 19.59
C SER A 47 11.26 24.57 19.43
N ARG A 48 11.80 25.39 20.34
CA ARG A 48 11.80 26.87 20.26
C ARG A 48 12.45 27.44 18.99
N MET A 49 13.12 26.61 18.15
CA MET A 49 13.66 27.00 16.84
C MET A 49 12.65 26.87 15.67
N PHE A 50 11.58 26.08 15.81
CA PHE A 50 10.56 25.90 14.77
C PHE A 50 9.21 26.42 15.26
N GLY A 51 9.07 27.74 15.41
CA GLY A 51 7.79 28.42 15.62
C GLY A 51 6.84 28.34 14.41
N ARG A 52 6.65 27.15 13.83
CA ARG A 52 6.05 26.96 12.50
C ARG A 52 4.96 25.90 12.58
N ASN A 53 3.72 26.36 12.83
CA ASN A 53 2.44 25.67 12.71
C ASN A 53 2.44 24.16 13.07
N PRO A 54 1.93 23.77 14.27
CA PRO A 54 1.77 22.33 14.63
C PRO A 54 0.95 21.54 13.60
N ASN A 55 0.16 22.23 12.79
CA ASN A 55 -0.66 21.63 11.73
C ASN A 55 0.15 21.20 10.48
N TYR A 56 1.42 21.57 10.33
CA TYR A 56 2.19 21.26 9.11
C TYR A 56 2.29 19.75 8.83
N PHE A 57 2.70 18.97 9.83
CA PHE A 57 2.83 17.52 9.71
C PHE A 57 1.46 16.84 9.58
N LEU A 58 0.45 17.35 10.28
CA LEU A 58 -0.93 16.87 10.17
C LEU A 58 -1.48 17.06 8.75
N ILE A 59 -1.39 18.27 8.19
CA ILE A 59 -1.89 18.60 6.85
C ILE A 59 -1.19 17.72 5.82
N ARG A 60 0.14 17.61 5.91
CA ARG A 60 0.91 16.76 5.00
C ARG A 60 0.48 15.29 5.09
N HIS A 61 0.31 14.76 6.29
CA HIS A 61 -0.14 13.38 6.48
C HIS A 61 -1.57 13.17 5.94
N ALA A 62 -2.49 14.10 6.20
CA ALA A 62 -3.85 14.06 5.67
C ALA A 62 -3.88 14.06 4.13
N ILE A 63 -3.05 14.88 3.48
CA ILE A 63 -2.93 14.89 2.01
C ILE A 63 -2.47 13.51 1.49
N PHE A 64 -1.43 12.92 2.10
CA PHE A 64 -0.97 11.58 1.71
C PHE A 64 -2.02 10.50 1.97
N LEU A 65 -2.81 10.64 3.03
CA LEU A 65 -3.91 9.73 3.34
C LEU A 65 -5.01 9.81 2.28
N ILE A 66 -5.40 11.02 1.84
CA ILE A 66 -6.37 11.21 0.76
C ILE A 66 -5.84 10.61 -0.56
N ILE A 67 -4.57 10.88 -0.91
CA ILE A 67 -3.94 10.32 -2.10
C ILE A 67 -3.90 8.79 -2.02
N GLY A 68 -3.58 8.23 -0.85
CA GLY A 68 -3.55 6.79 -0.61
C GLY A 68 -4.93 6.14 -0.76
N LEU A 69 -5.98 6.75 -0.20
CA LEU A 69 -7.36 6.28 -0.36
C LEU A 69 -7.83 6.36 -1.81
N ALA A 70 -7.51 7.44 -2.52
CA ALA A 70 -7.80 7.55 -3.95
C ALA A 70 -7.07 6.48 -4.77
N ALA A 71 -5.79 6.24 -4.48
CA ALA A 71 -5.01 5.18 -5.12
C ALA A 71 -5.58 3.79 -4.81
N ALA A 72 -6.03 3.53 -3.58
CA ALA A 72 -6.70 2.30 -3.20
C ALA A 72 -8.02 2.09 -3.96
N GLY A 73 -8.84 3.15 -4.08
CA GLY A 73 -10.09 3.11 -4.86
C GLY A 73 -9.84 2.84 -6.35
N LEU A 74 -8.82 3.47 -6.95
CA LEU A 74 -8.41 3.18 -8.33
C LEU A 74 -7.89 1.75 -8.48
N ALA A 75 -7.07 1.27 -7.55
CA ALA A 75 -6.54 -0.10 -7.58
C ALA A 75 -7.65 -1.14 -7.46
N PHE A 76 -8.68 -0.87 -6.64
CA PHE A 76 -9.85 -1.74 -6.49
C PHE A 76 -10.65 -1.90 -7.80
N GLN A 77 -10.66 -0.87 -8.65
CA GLN A 77 -11.33 -0.93 -9.96
C GLN A 77 -10.56 -1.74 -11.01
N VAL A 78 -9.28 -2.09 -10.77
CA VAL A 78 -8.47 -2.81 -11.75
C VAL A 78 -8.76 -4.33 -11.64
N PRO A 79 -9.22 -4.98 -12.72
CA PRO A 79 -9.48 -6.42 -12.72
C PRO A 79 -8.23 -7.23 -12.37
N THR A 80 -8.38 -8.24 -11.52
CA THR A 80 -7.28 -9.10 -11.05
C THR A 80 -6.53 -9.78 -12.20
N GLN A 81 -7.20 -10.09 -13.32
CA GLN A 81 -6.57 -10.66 -14.51
C GLN A 81 -5.54 -9.71 -15.14
N ILE A 82 -5.79 -8.40 -15.09
CA ILE A 82 -4.85 -7.39 -15.58
C ILE A 82 -3.64 -7.35 -14.65
N LEU A 83 -3.84 -7.27 -13.33
CA LEU A 83 -2.72 -7.31 -12.38
C LEU A 83 -1.87 -8.57 -12.56
N GLN A 84 -2.51 -9.74 -12.74
CA GLN A 84 -1.81 -11.00 -12.98
C GLN A 84 -0.98 -10.96 -14.27
N ARG A 85 -1.56 -10.51 -15.39
CA ARG A 85 -0.85 -10.43 -16.67
C ARG A 85 0.36 -9.50 -16.62
N TRP A 86 0.25 -8.38 -15.90
CA TRP A 86 1.32 -7.38 -15.77
C TRP A 86 2.34 -7.70 -14.68
N SER A 87 2.02 -8.64 -13.79
CA SER A 87 2.81 -8.98 -12.61
C SER A 87 4.31 -9.23 -12.88
N PRO A 88 4.73 -10.02 -13.90
CA PRO A 88 6.15 -10.22 -14.19
C PRO A 88 6.87 -8.93 -14.63
N TYR A 89 6.18 -8.07 -15.38
CA TYR A 89 6.72 -6.79 -15.82
C TYR A 89 6.85 -5.79 -14.67
N LEU A 90 5.86 -5.76 -13.77
CA LEU A 90 5.91 -4.95 -12.55
C LEU A 90 7.07 -5.40 -11.65
N PHE A 91 7.27 -6.70 -11.47
CA PHE A 91 8.39 -7.24 -10.71
C PHE A 91 9.75 -6.85 -11.31
N LEU A 92 9.92 -7.01 -12.62
CA LEU A 92 11.15 -6.60 -13.31
C LEU A 92 11.39 -5.09 -13.20
N GLY A 93 10.33 -4.28 -13.39
CA GLY A 93 10.38 -2.84 -13.19
C GLY A 93 10.77 -2.45 -11.76
N GLY A 94 10.28 -3.19 -10.75
CA GLY A 94 10.65 -3.02 -9.35
C GLY A 94 12.14 -3.30 -9.09
N ILE A 95 12.70 -4.36 -9.69
CA ILE A 95 14.13 -4.66 -9.60
C ILE A 95 14.95 -3.52 -10.23
N VAL A 96 14.55 -3.04 -11.40
CA VAL A 96 15.21 -1.91 -12.05
C VAL A 96 15.16 -0.67 -11.15
N LEU A 97 14.00 -0.37 -10.56
CA LEU A 97 13.85 0.78 -9.67
C LEU A 97 14.70 0.67 -8.40
N LEU A 98 14.85 -0.54 -7.85
CA LEU A 98 15.77 -0.82 -6.75
C LEU A 98 17.24 -0.66 -7.15
N ALA A 99 17.62 -1.03 -8.36
CA ALA A 99 18.97 -0.76 -8.86
C ALA A 99 19.21 0.74 -9.05
N LEU A 100 18.22 1.47 -9.58
CA LEU A 100 18.31 2.92 -9.82
C LEU A 100 18.55 3.73 -8.55
N VAL A 101 17.96 3.37 -7.41
CA VAL A 101 18.17 4.12 -6.15
C VAL A 101 19.61 4.05 -5.64
N LEU A 102 20.36 3.01 -6.03
CA LEU A 102 21.75 2.82 -5.60
C LEU A 102 22.72 3.69 -6.42
N ILE A 103 22.31 4.15 -7.61
CA ILE A 103 23.14 4.97 -8.48
C ILE A 103 23.43 6.32 -7.82
N PRO A 104 24.71 6.69 -7.61
CA PRO A 104 25.08 8.00 -7.10
C PRO A 104 24.56 9.11 -8.03
N GLY A 105 23.86 10.09 -7.45
CA GLY A 105 23.26 11.20 -8.19
C GLY A 105 21.75 11.07 -8.40
N LEU A 106 21.19 9.85 -8.36
CA LEU A 106 19.74 9.62 -8.46
C LEU A 106 19.07 9.43 -7.10
N GLY A 107 19.70 8.64 -6.21
CA GLY A 107 19.19 8.41 -4.86
C GLY A 107 19.58 9.53 -3.88
N ARG A 108 18.63 9.97 -3.06
CA ARG A 108 18.90 10.87 -1.93
C ARG A 108 19.50 10.07 -0.78
N ASP A 109 20.64 10.53 -0.28
CA ASP A 109 21.26 9.99 0.92
C ASP A 109 20.59 10.57 2.16
N VAL A 110 20.05 9.71 3.02
CA VAL A 110 19.49 10.08 4.32
C VAL A 110 20.08 9.13 5.35
N ASN A 111 20.76 9.67 6.37
CA ASN A 111 21.42 8.91 7.43
C ASN A 111 22.45 7.88 6.91
N GLY A 112 23.18 8.18 5.83
CA GLY A 112 24.21 7.31 5.27
C GLY A 112 23.68 6.18 4.38
N ALA A 113 22.39 6.20 4.04
CA ALA A 113 21.77 5.21 3.17
C ALA A 113 20.97 5.87 2.04
N ARG A 114 21.16 5.39 0.81
CA ARG A 114 20.39 5.78 -0.36
C ARG A 114 19.18 4.88 -0.54
N ARG A 115 18.01 5.35 -0.12
CA ARG A 115 16.75 4.58 -0.15
C ARG A 115 15.61 5.32 -0.84
N TRP A 116 15.78 6.61 -1.07
CA TRP A 116 14.73 7.49 -1.57
C TRP A 116 15.11 8.02 -2.94
N LEU A 117 14.23 7.86 -3.92
CA LEU A 117 14.28 8.68 -5.13
C LEU A 117 13.50 9.96 -4.88
N PRO A 118 14.16 11.13 -4.87
CA PRO A 118 13.45 12.40 -4.79
C PRO A 118 12.75 12.64 -6.13
N LEU A 119 11.43 12.41 -6.18
CA LEU A 119 10.60 12.98 -7.22
C LEU A 119 10.31 14.43 -6.83
N PHE A 120 10.17 15.32 -7.81
CA PHE A 120 10.07 16.78 -7.61
C PHE A 120 9.16 17.20 -6.44
N VAL A 121 8.04 16.50 -6.24
CA VAL A 121 7.05 16.78 -5.17
C VAL A 121 7.07 15.74 -4.03
N VAL A 122 7.52 14.51 -4.29
CA VAL A 122 7.41 13.38 -3.35
C VAL A 122 8.67 12.54 -3.33
N ASN A 123 9.04 12.00 -2.18
CA ASN A 123 10.14 11.03 -2.13
C ASN A 123 9.54 9.63 -2.32
N LEU A 124 9.89 8.96 -3.41
CA LEU A 124 9.47 7.58 -3.66
C LEU A 124 10.48 6.63 -3.03
N GLN A 125 9.99 5.64 -2.30
CA GLN A 125 10.81 4.55 -1.79
C GLN A 125 10.56 3.28 -2.63
N PRO A 126 11.51 2.88 -3.49
CA PRO A 126 11.32 1.73 -4.38
C PRO A 126 10.97 0.42 -3.69
N SER A 127 11.49 0.22 -2.47
CA SER A 127 11.22 -0.98 -1.68
C SER A 127 9.75 -1.11 -1.29
N GLU A 128 9.01 0.00 -1.15
CA GLU A 128 7.58 -0.05 -0.86
C GLU A 128 6.78 -0.61 -2.04
N LEU A 129 7.12 -0.19 -3.27
CA LEU A 129 6.50 -0.74 -4.48
C LEU A 129 6.91 -2.20 -4.72
N MET A 130 8.18 -2.54 -4.48
CA MET A 130 8.68 -3.89 -4.68
C MET A 130 7.94 -4.92 -3.80
N LYS A 131 7.58 -4.57 -2.56
CA LYS A 131 6.79 -5.44 -1.68
C LYS A 131 5.45 -5.83 -2.31
N LEU A 132 4.76 -4.91 -2.98
CA LEU A 132 3.54 -5.22 -3.70
C LEU A 132 3.83 -6.11 -4.92
N PHE A 133 4.82 -5.73 -5.73
CA PHE A 133 5.13 -6.43 -6.98
C PHE A 133 5.58 -7.87 -6.77
N VAL A 134 6.35 -8.15 -5.70
CA VAL A 134 6.75 -9.53 -5.39
C VAL A 134 5.56 -10.38 -4.95
N VAL A 135 4.58 -9.83 -4.23
CA VAL A 135 3.36 -10.56 -3.85
C VAL A 135 2.54 -10.89 -5.07
N LEU A 136 2.33 -9.92 -5.97
CA LEU A 136 1.64 -10.16 -7.24
C LEU A 136 2.36 -11.22 -8.08
N TYR A 137 3.70 -11.19 -8.11
CA TYR A 137 4.50 -12.12 -8.90
C TYR A 137 4.47 -13.53 -8.31
N ALA A 138 4.57 -13.64 -6.99
CA ALA A 138 4.49 -14.92 -6.30
C ALA A 138 3.11 -15.57 -6.50
N ALA A 139 2.02 -14.81 -6.40
CA ALA A 139 0.67 -15.31 -6.63
C ALA A 139 0.51 -15.86 -8.07
N ASP A 140 0.92 -15.08 -9.06
CA ASP A 140 0.85 -15.45 -10.47
C ASP A 140 1.77 -16.63 -10.84
N PHE A 141 2.99 -16.65 -10.29
CA PHE A 141 3.92 -17.77 -10.44
C PHE A 141 3.35 -19.08 -9.89
N THR A 142 2.70 -19.01 -8.73
CA THR A 142 2.07 -20.18 -8.08
C THR A 142 0.95 -20.73 -8.95
N VAL A 143 0.09 -19.86 -9.50
CA VAL A 143 -1.00 -20.26 -10.41
C VAL A 143 -0.45 -20.94 -11.67
N ARG A 144 0.60 -20.38 -12.30
CA ARG A 144 1.20 -20.97 -13.50
C ARG A 144 1.87 -22.33 -13.24
N LYS A 145 2.49 -22.51 -12.07
CA LYS A 145 3.18 -23.76 -11.71
C LYS A 145 2.32 -24.76 -10.95
N MET A 146 1.05 -24.45 -10.67
CA MET A 146 0.15 -25.30 -9.92
C MET A 146 0.06 -26.73 -10.48
N ASN A 147 0.03 -26.89 -11.81
CA ASN A 147 -0.03 -28.19 -12.47
C ASN A 147 1.23 -29.05 -12.25
N VAL A 148 2.40 -28.43 -12.08
CA VAL A 148 3.67 -29.12 -11.79
C VAL A 148 3.82 -29.38 -10.28
N MET A 149 3.23 -28.52 -9.45
CA MET A 149 3.25 -28.68 -7.99
C MET A 149 2.50 -29.93 -7.53
N HIS A 150 1.39 -30.27 -8.21
CA HIS A 150 0.61 -31.47 -7.91
C HIS A 150 1.26 -32.78 -8.38
N SER A 151 2.26 -32.72 -9.27
CA SER A 151 2.99 -33.91 -9.73
C SER A 151 4.20 -34.26 -8.87
N LEU A 152 4.52 -33.46 -7.85
CA LEU A 152 5.52 -33.78 -6.82
C LEU A 152 4.83 -34.62 -5.72
N LYS A 153 4.52 -35.87 -6.04
CA LYS A 153 4.15 -36.91 -5.07
C LYS A 153 5.19 -38.01 -5.06
#